data_AF-A0A7C4ZUP1-F1
#
_entry.id   AF-A0A7C4ZUP1-F1
#
_cell.length_a   1.000
_cell.length_b   1.000
_cell.length_c   1.000
_cell.angle_alpha   90.00
_cell.angle_beta   90.00
_cell.angle_gamma   90.00
#
_symmetry.space_group_name_H-M   'P 1'
#
loop_
_entity.id
_entity.type
_entity.pdbx_description
1 polymer ?
#
loop_
_entity_poly.entity_id
_entity_poly.type
_entity_poly.pdbx_seq_one_letter_code
_entity_poly.pdbx_strand_id
1 'polypeptide(L)'
;MDALNLQKTEWITANGAVVCLVYDEAEDILEAFFGDNELATGVELTDHILLRLNQTTGRAVSLTLLHFSILAERTEYGPRSYPLDNLKMLPETLRELVIRALTTSPVDEFLKLSYFQASPTKRVPFTYVEPSRLAVAA
;
A
#
# COMPACT_ATOMS: atom_id res chain seq x y z
N MET A 1 -22.95 1.59 21.08
CA MET A 1 -22.17 2.38 20.11
C MET A 1 -20.75 2.16 20.51
N ASP A 2 -20.09 1.17 19.90
CA ASP A 2 -18.71 0.85 20.22
C ASP A 2 -17.82 2.02 19.81
N ALA A 3 -16.94 2.44 20.72
CA ALA A 3 -15.98 3.48 20.44
C ALA A 3 -14.99 2.94 19.39
N LEU A 4 -14.95 3.58 18.23
CA LEU A 4 -13.92 3.34 17.22
C LEU A 4 -12.54 3.51 17.87
N ASN A 5 -11.80 2.42 18.07
CA ASN A 5 -10.46 2.46 18.65
C ASN A 5 -9.46 2.83 17.54
N LEU A 6 -9.39 4.13 17.24
CA LEU A 6 -8.53 4.66 16.18
C LEU A 6 -7.17 5.07 16.75
N GLN A 7 -6.11 4.48 16.21
CA GLN A 7 -4.74 4.91 16.48
C GLN A 7 -4.25 5.78 15.33
N LYS A 8 -3.74 6.98 15.65
CA LYS A 8 -3.25 7.94 14.64
C LYS A 8 -1.79 8.27 14.89
N THR A 9 -0.97 8.22 13.84
CA THR A 9 0.45 8.62 13.88
C THR A 9 0.82 9.44 12.65
N GLU A 10 1.70 10.42 12.80
CA GLU A 10 2.13 11.30 11.71
C GLU A 10 3.65 11.44 11.69
N TRP A 11 4.24 11.45 10.49
CA TRP A 11 5.66 11.73 10.29
C TRP A 11 5.91 12.34 8.91
N ILE A 12 7.17 12.73 8.67
CA ILE A 12 7.63 13.26 7.38
C ILE A 12 8.57 12.23 6.76
N THR A 13 8.32 11.86 5.51
CA THR A 13 9.15 10.92 4.74
C THR A 13 10.45 11.57 4.27
N ALA A 14 11.38 10.75 3.76
CA ALA A 14 12.68 11.25 3.28
C ALA A 14 12.57 12.29 2.15
N ASN A 15 11.47 12.26 1.38
CA ASN A 15 11.19 13.23 0.31
C ASN A 15 10.33 14.43 0.77
N GLY A 16 10.07 14.56 2.07
CA GLY A 16 9.34 15.70 2.64
C GLY A 16 7.81 15.58 2.63
N ALA A 17 7.25 14.44 2.23
CA ALA A 17 5.81 14.22 2.29
C ALA A 17 5.37 13.95 3.74
N VAL A 18 4.29 14.61 4.16
CA VAL A 18 3.63 14.30 5.44
C VAL A 18 2.84 13.01 5.27
N VAL A 19 3.05 12.04 6.14
CA VAL A 19 2.31 10.79 6.15
C VAL A 19 1.52 10.69 7.44
N CYS A 20 0.22 10.50 7.31
CA CYS A 20 -0.69 10.28 8.42
C CYS A 20 -1.22 8.85 8.34
N LEU A 21 -0.89 8.03 9.33
CA LEU A 21 -1.47 6.70 9.53
C LEU A 21 -2.69 6.77 10.44
N VAL A 22 -3.72 6.03 10.06
CA VAL A 22 -4.89 5.75 10.88
C VAL A 22 -5.10 4.24 10.87
N TYR A 23 -5.08 3.63 12.04
CA TYR A 23 -5.43 2.21 12.21
C TYR A 23 -6.76 2.10 12.96
N ASP A 24 -7.72 1.41 12.34
CA ASP A 24 -8.96 0.99 12.95
C ASP A 24 -8.83 -0.46 13.40
N GLU A 25 -8.71 -0.66 14.71
CA GLU A 25 -8.54 -1.98 15.31
C GLU A 25 -9.80 -2.85 15.19
N ALA A 26 -10.99 -2.25 15.16
CA ALA A 26 -12.25 -3.00 15.13
C ALA A 26 -12.47 -3.67 13.76
N GLU A 27 -12.11 -2.97 12.68
CA GLU A 27 -12.24 -3.46 11.31
C GLU A 27 -10.94 -4.06 10.75
N ASP A 28 -9.82 -3.98 11.50
CA ASP A 28 -8.47 -4.36 11.07
C ASP A 28 -8.06 -3.68 9.76
N ILE A 29 -8.23 -2.36 9.71
CA ILE A 29 -7.95 -1.52 8.54
C ILE A 29 -6.86 -0.51 8.89
N LEU A 30 -5.80 -0.49 8.07
CA LEU A 30 -4.80 0.57 8.11
C LEU A 30 -4.94 1.48 6.89
N GLU A 31 -5.05 2.78 7.13
CA GLU A 31 -5.03 3.82 6.11
C GLU A 31 -3.81 4.72 6.27
N ALA A 32 -3.05 4.89 5.19
CA ALA A 32 -1.97 5.86 5.08
C ALA A 32 -2.37 6.99 4.13
N PHE A 33 -2.38 8.22 4.62
CA PHE A 33 -2.63 9.42 3.83
C PHE A 33 -1.32 10.13 3.52
N PHE A 34 -1.15 10.56 2.27
CA PHE A 34 0.11 11.10 1.76
C PHE A 34 -0.05 12.58 1.42
N GLY A 35 0.11 13.45 2.41
CA GLY A 35 -0.12 14.89 2.30
C GLY A 35 -1.61 15.26 2.19
N ASP A 36 -1.89 16.36 1.49
CA ASP A 36 -3.26 16.85 1.35
C ASP A 36 -4.14 15.91 0.53
N ASN A 37 -5.40 15.76 0.95
CA ASN A 37 -6.40 15.02 0.21
C ASN A 37 -6.78 15.76 -1.08
N GLU A 38 -6.74 15.04 -2.20
CA GLU A 38 -7.08 15.56 -3.52
C GLU A 38 -7.94 14.55 -4.28
N LEU A 39 -8.48 14.98 -5.44
CA LEU A 39 -9.24 14.09 -6.31
C LEU A 39 -8.34 12.95 -6.78
N ALA A 40 -8.74 11.72 -6.49
CA ALA A 40 -7.95 10.53 -6.75
C ALA A 40 -8.83 9.39 -7.27
N THR A 41 -8.23 8.55 -8.09
CA THR A 41 -8.80 7.28 -8.56
C THR A 41 -8.32 6.15 -7.65
N GLY A 42 -9.25 5.34 -7.16
CA GLY A 42 -8.93 4.11 -6.45
C GLY A 42 -8.54 3.01 -7.41
N VAL A 43 -7.43 2.34 -7.12
CA VAL A 43 -6.92 1.18 -7.84
C VAL A 43 -6.76 0.04 -6.85
N GLU A 44 -7.58 -0.98 -7.01
CA GLU A 44 -7.47 -2.23 -6.25
C GLU A 44 -6.26 -3.01 -6.78
N LEU A 45 -5.19 -3.05 -6.00
CA LEU A 45 -3.99 -3.83 -6.31
C LEU A 45 -4.24 -5.32 -6.06
N THR A 46 -5.01 -5.59 -5.01
CA THR A 46 -5.60 -6.87 -4.62
C THR A 46 -6.96 -6.58 -3.96
N ASP A 47 -7.71 -7.62 -3.58
CA ASP A 47 -8.97 -7.49 -2.83
C ASP A 47 -8.78 -6.85 -1.43
N HIS A 48 -7.53 -6.72 -0.96
CA HIS A 48 -7.20 -6.23 0.38
C HIS A 48 -6.28 -5.00 0.36
N ILE A 49 -5.85 -4.54 -0.81
CA ILE A 49 -4.90 -3.43 -0.95
C ILE A 49 -5.44 -2.45 -1.99
N LEU A 50 -5.82 -1.25 -1.54
CA LEU A 50 -6.35 -0.18 -2.37
C LEU A 50 -5.39 1.00 -2.39
N LEU A 51 -4.91 1.38 -3.58
CA LEU A 51 -4.10 2.58 -3.79
C LEU A 51 -4.96 3.67 -4.41
N ARG A 52 -5.04 4.84 -3.78
CA ARG A 52 -5.64 6.03 -4.38
C ARG A 52 -4.56 6.91 -5.00
N LEU A 53 -4.69 7.23 -6.29
CA LEU A 53 -3.74 8.08 -7.01
C LEU A 53 -4.43 9.16 -7.85
N ASN A 54 -3.80 10.31 -7.93
CA ASN A 54 -4.19 11.36 -8.86
C ASN A 54 -3.62 11.04 -10.25
N GLN A 55 -4.48 10.74 -11.22
CA GLN A 55 -4.05 10.33 -12.56
C GLN A 55 -3.35 11.45 -13.35
N THR A 56 -3.62 12.72 -13.00
CA THR A 56 -3.01 13.87 -13.68
C THR A 56 -1.59 14.12 -13.19
N THR A 57 -1.35 14.04 -11.88
CA THR A 57 -0.03 14.31 -11.28
C THR A 57 0.81 13.04 -11.10
N GLY A 58 0.17 11.87 -11.12
CA GLY A 58 0.76 10.58 -10.78
C GLY A 58 1.10 10.44 -9.29
N ARG A 59 0.61 11.34 -8.44
CA ARG A 59 0.85 11.33 -6.99
C ARG A 59 -0.06 10.30 -6.30
N ALA A 60 0.50 9.54 -5.39
CA ALA A 60 -0.28 8.72 -4.46
C ALA A 60 -0.92 9.62 -3.39
N VAL A 61 -2.20 9.42 -3.14
CA VAL A 61 -3.01 10.21 -2.21
C VAL A 61 -3.26 9.44 -0.92
N SER A 62 -3.59 8.16 -1.03
CA SER A 62 -3.67 7.28 0.13
C SER A 62 -3.46 5.81 -0.24
N LEU A 63 -3.14 5.00 0.77
CA LEU A 63 -3.06 3.54 0.70
C LEU A 63 -3.95 2.96 1.80
N THR A 64 -4.82 2.02 1.46
CA THR A 64 -5.67 1.30 2.41
C THR A 64 -5.31 -0.18 2.38
N LEU A 65 -5.08 -0.75 3.56
CA LEU A 65 -4.78 -2.15 3.80
C LEU A 65 -5.91 -2.75 4.64
N LEU A 66 -6.70 -3.64 4.04
CA LEU A 66 -7.76 -4.38 4.70
C LEU A 66 -7.19 -5.67 5.30
N HIS A 67 -7.67 -6.08 6.47
CA HIS A 67 -7.10 -7.20 7.23
C HIS A 67 -5.60 -7.02 7.48
N PHE A 68 -5.25 -5.82 7.94
CA PHE A 68 -3.87 -5.36 8.09
C PHE A 68 -3.02 -6.33 8.92
N SER A 69 -3.55 -6.86 10.02
CA SER A 69 -2.86 -7.82 10.88
C SER A 69 -2.35 -9.05 10.13
N ILE A 70 -3.11 -9.52 9.12
CA ILE A 70 -2.74 -10.65 8.25
C ILE A 70 -1.77 -10.20 7.16
N LEU A 71 -2.01 -9.01 6.57
CA LEU A 71 -1.14 -8.47 5.52
C LEU A 71 0.28 -8.20 6.01
N ALA A 72 0.44 -7.76 7.27
CA ALA A 72 1.72 -7.46 7.90
C ALA A 72 2.37 -8.68 8.60
N GLU A 73 1.71 -9.84 8.59
CA GLU A 73 2.19 -11.04 9.27
C GLU A 73 3.55 -11.51 8.70
N ARG A 74 4.47 -11.84 9.61
CA ARG A 74 5.75 -12.47 9.26
C ARG A 74 5.63 -13.98 9.34
N THR A 75 6.10 -14.65 8.30
CA THR A 75 6.21 -16.11 8.22
C THR A 75 7.66 -16.55 8.53
N GLU A 76 7.88 -17.87 8.66
CA GLU A 76 9.23 -18.44 8.79
C GLU A 76 10.16 -18.07 7.62
N TYR A 77 9.61 -17.73 6.45
CA TYR A 77 10.34 -17.36 5.23
C TYR A 77 10.41 -15.84 4.99
N GLY A 78 9.90 -15.02 5.91
CA GLY A 78 9.82 -13.57 5.76
C GLY A 78 8.38 -13.05 5.62
N PRO A 79 8.21 -11.79 5.16
CA PRO A 79 6.90 -11.17 5.01
C PRO A 79 6.00 -11.94 4.05
N ARG A 80 4.70 -12.01 4.37
CA ARG A 80 3.73 -12.60 3.46
C ARG A 80 3.61 -11.75 2.19
N SER A 81 3.78 -12.39 1.04
CA SER A 81 3.72 -11.74 -0.28
C SER A 81 2.41 -12.05 -1.00
N TYR A 82 1.86 -11.05 -1.68
CA TYR A 82 0.56 -11.10 -2.33
C TYR A 82 0.73 -10.81 -3.83
N PRO A 83 0.18 -11.66 -4.71
CA PRO A 83 0.27 -11.44 -6.15
C PRO A 83 -0.54 -10.19 -6.53
N LEU A 84 0.03 -9.36 -7.39
CA LEU A 84 -0.61 -8.15 -7.90
C LEU A 84 -1.43 -8.47 -9.17
N ASP A 85 -2.36 -9.40 -9.04
CA ASP A 85 -3.12 -9.95 -10.16
C ASP A 85 -3.97 -8.91 -10.89
N ASN A 86 -4.43 -7.87 -10.20
CA ASN A 86 -5.28 -6.84 -10.80
C ASN A 86 -4.49 -5.86 -11.68
N LEU A 87 -3.16 -5.76 -11.53
CA LEU A 87 -2.33 -4.88 -12.38
C LEU A 87 -2.42 -5.21 -13.86
N LYS A 88 -2.59 -6.50 -14.22
CA LYS A 88 -2.68 -6.93 -15.62
C LYS A 88 -3.99 -6.52 -16.29
N MET A 89 -5.01 -6.18 -15.49
CA MET A 89 -6.34 -5.76 -15.97
C MET A 89 -6.42 -4.24 -16.17
N LEU A 90 -5.45 -3.48 -15.65
CA LEU A 90 -5.42 -2.03 -15.79
C LEU A 90 -5.02 -1.61 -17.22
N PRO A 91 -5.58 -0.50 -17.73
CA PRO A 91 -5.05 0.17 -18.90
C PRO A 91 -3.54 0.45 -18.74
N GLU A 92 -2.78 0.34 -19.83
CA GLU A 92 -1.32 0.44 -19.80
C GLU A 92 -0.82 1.71 -19.11
N THR A 93 -1.40 2.87 -19.44
CA THR A 93 -1.05 4.16 -18.85
C THR A 93 -1.30 4.21 -17.34
N LEU A 94 -2.43 3.67 -16.86
CA LEU A 94 -2.72 3.60 -15.43
C LEU A 94 -1.81 2.61 -14.71
N ARG A 95 -1.50 1.48 -15.34
CA ARG A 95 -0.56 0.48 -14.81
C ARG A 95 0.83 1.08 -14.59
N GLU A 96 1.32 1.88 -15.54
CA GLU A 96 2.61 2.57 -15.39
C GLU A 96 2.61 3.55 -14.21
N LEU A 97 1.53 4.32 -14.02
CA LEU A 97 1.38 5.21 -12.86
C LEU A 97 1.38 4.45 -11.54
N VAL A 98 0.70 3.31 -11.49
CA VAL A 98 0.64 2.45 -10.30
C VAL A 98 2.00 1.85 -9.98
N ILE A 99 2.71 1.32 -10.99
CA ILE A 99 4.07 0.79 -10.79
C ILE A 99 5.00 1.90 -10.28
N ARG A 100 4.95 3.08 -10.91
CA ARG A 100 5.74 4.24 -10.46
C ARG A 100 5.44 4.58 -9.00
N ALA A 101 4.16 4.67 -8.62
CA ALA A 101 3.75 4.92 -7.25
C ALA A 101 4.32 3.85 -6.29
N LEU A 102 4.14 2.56 -6.59
CA LEU A 102 4.66 1.45 -5.77
C LEU A 102 6.18 1.42 -5.61
N THR A 103 6.92 2.04 -6.52
CA THR A 103 8.39 2.11 -6.48
C THR A 103 8.95 3.46 -6.03
N THR A 104 8.09 4.38 -5.58
CA THR A 104 8.52 5.71 -5.13
C THR A 104 7.88 6.08 -3.79
N SER A 105 8.60 6.88 -3.01
CA SER A 105 8.10 7.40 -1.73
C SER A 105 6.88 8.30 -1.98
N PRO A 106 5.84 8.20 -1.15
CA PRO A 106 5.82 7.48 0.14
C PRO A 106 5.38 6.02 0.07
N VAL A 107 4.85 5.53 -1.05
CA VAL A 107 4.19 4.21 -1.10
C VAL A 107 5.19 3.07 -0.95
N ASP A 108 6.39 3.20 -1.52
CA ASP A 108 7.44 2.18 -1.43
C ASP A 108 7.94 1.94 0.01
N GLU A 109 7.64 2.85 0.93
CA GLU A 109 7.92 2.68 2.37
C GLU A 109 6.93 1.71 3.03
N PHE A 110 5.73 1.54 2.46
CA PHE A 110 4.69 0.65 2.98
C PHE A 110 4.60 -0.66 2.22
N LEU A 111 4.69 -0.59 0.88
CA LEU A 111 4.56 -1.73 -0.01
C LEU A 111 5.83 -1.90 -0.81
N LYS A 112 6.46 -3.06 -0.67
CA LYS A 112 7.61 -3.42 -1.48
C LYS A 112 7.14 -4.19 -2.70
N LEU A 113 7.50 -3.71 -3.88
CA LEU A 113 7.27 -4.41 -5.14
C LEU A 113 8.38 -5.43 -5.39
N SER A 114 8.02 -6.67 -5.67
CA SER A 114 8.93 -7.74 -6.08
C SER A 114 8.30 -8.55 -7.22
N TYR A 115 9.03 -9.55 -7.73
CA TYR A 115 8.47 -10.48 -8.69
C TYR A 115 9.00 -11.89 -8.46
N PHE A 116 8.16 -12.87 -8.79
CA PHE A 116 8.55 -14.26 -8.90
C PHE A 116 8.68 -14.65 -10.37
N GLN A 117 9.82 -15.25 -10.73
CA GLN A 117 10.06 -15.77 -12.07
C GLN A 117 9.64 -17.25 -12.10
N ALA A 118 8.38 -17.53 -12.41
CA ALA A 118 7.83 -18.89 -12.43
C ALA A 118 8.39 -19.75 -13.60
N SER A 119 8.75 -19.10 -14.70
CA SER A 119 9.45 -19.69 -15.86
C SER A 119 10.23 -18.59 -16.58
N PRO A 120 11.14 -18.86 -17.54
CA PRO A 120 11.89 -17.81 -18.24
C PRO A 120 11.03 -16.71 -18.90
N THR A 121 9.78 -17.03 -19.26
CA THR A 121 8.85 -16.09 -19.91
C THR A 121 7.71 -15.62 -19.01
N LYS A 122 7.52 -16.23 -17.82
CA LYS A 122 6.42 -15.91 -16.91
C LYS A 122 6.94 -15.22 -15.65
N ARG A 123 6.70 -13.91 -15.56
CA ARG A 123 6.90 -13.09 -14.36
C ARG A 123 5.56 -12.85 -13.69
N VAL A 124 5.52 -13.03 -12.38
CA VAL A 124 4.35 -12.71 -11.56
C VAL A 124 4.77 -11.62 -10.58
N PRO A 125 4.19 -10.40 -10.67
CA PRO A 125 4.49 -9.33 -9.72
C PRO A 125 3.84 -9.62 -8.36
N PHE A 126 4.56 -9.33 -7.29
CA PHE A 126 4.10 -9.47 -5.91
C PHE A 126 4.34 -8.17 -5.14
N THR A 127 3.57 -8.00 -4.08
CA THR A 127 3.88 -7.01 -3.05
C THR A 127 3.88 -7.64 -1.67
N TYR A 128 4.60 -7.04 -0.74
CA TYR A 128 4.45 -7.33 0.68
C TYR A 128 4.46 -6.03 1.47
N VAL A 129 3.83 -6.06 2.63
CA VAL A 129 3.80 -4.96 3.59
C VAL A 129 5.13 -4.90 4.33
N GLU A 130 5.77 -3.73 4.39
CA GLU A 130 7.03 -3.49 5.10
C GLU A 130 6.77 -3.12 6.58
N PRO A 131 6.96 -4.04 7.55
CA PRO A 131 6.54 -3.80 8.92
C PRO A 131 7.38 -2.73 9.63
N SER A 132 8.62 -2.48 9.18
CA SER A 132 9.51 -1.51 9.83
C SER A 132 9.01 -0.07 9.74
N ARG A 133 8.14 0.23 8.77
CA ARG A 133 7.49 1.54 8.59
C ARG A 133 6.13 1.63 9.26
N LEU A 134 5.70 0.55 9.89
CA LEU A 134 4.37 0.35 10.44
C LEU A 134 4.38 0.06 11.94
N ALA A 135 5.55 0.08 12.56
CA ALA A 135 5.71 0.03 14.01
C ALA A 135 5.18 1.33 14.62
N VAL A 136 3.85 1.47 14.59
CA VAL A 136 3.07 2.38 15.41
C VAL A 136 2.93 1.68 16.76
N ALA A 137 3.65 2.16 17.76
CA ALA A 137 3.49 1.84 19.18
C ALA A 137 3.23 0.36 19.52
N ALA A 138 4.32 -0.43 19.63
CA ALA A 138 4.32 -1.60 20.52
C ALA A 138 4.53 -1.15 21.97
#